data_AF-A0A3M1ZTE5-F1
#
_entry.id   AF-A0A3M1ZTE5-F1
#
_cell.length_a   1.000
_cell.length_b   1.000
_cell.length_c   1.000
_cell.angle_alpha   90.00
_cell.angle_beta   90.00
_cell.angle_gamma   90.00
#
_symmetry.space_group_name_H-M   'P 1'
#
loop_
_entity.id
_entity.type
_entity.pdbx_description
1 polymer ?
#
loop_
_entity_poly.entity_id
_entity_poly.type
_entity_poly.pdbx_seq_one_letter_code
_entity_poly.pdbx_strand_id
1 'polypeptide(L)'
;MAASSLSSRRVGAGVAWLCVPIVVFGGGCAGSLDDSGGEGTSTTMATETSGTPGSTTSMETSATASGATTQTTTMGSSAGSTGSTGGSTAGTAGAVCGNGVIEPGEVCDEGDTDDLGCCNADCTERTPIVFITRHAGTGDIGGPEGADAICNQEAAEAGLPGTFRALLGADGVGPNDDASFFRSENGYCRADYVAFADSWVDLVLNGPSMPLVVKADGTAFLVGDTVFAWTGLDKDMQPTLNDCNAWTSADEALKGETGNPYQAGKSWLDILAATKCSNAGGHFYCFEQSVP
;
A
#
# COMPACT_ATOMS: atom_id res chain seq x y z
N MET A 1 60.82 -30.67 -8.43
CA MET A 1 59.74 -30.71 -7.41
C MET A 1 58.42 -30.55 -8.14
N ALA A 2 57.57 -31.57 -8.12
CA ALA A 2 56.21 -31.52 -8.65
C ALA A 2 55.34 -32.36 -7.72
N ALA A 3 54.28 -31.79 -7.17
CA ALA A 3 53.42 -32.45 -6.19
C ALA A 3 52.03 -32.67 -6.79
N SER A 4 51.63 -33.93 -6.93
CA SER A 4 50.29 -34.29 -7.40
C SER A 4 49.25 -34.10 -6.28
N SER A 5 48.19 -33.36 -6.57
CA SER A 5 47.04 -33.22 -5.67
C SER A 5 46.05 -34.37 -5.88
N LEU A 6 45.64 -35.02 -4.80
CA LEU A 6 44.72 -36.16 -4.80
C LEU A 6 43.28 -35.72 -4.51
N SER A 7 42.37 -36.07 -5.42
CA SER A 7 40.93 -35.86 -5.26
C SER A 7 40.35 -36.80 -4.20
N SER A 8 39.62 -36.25 -3.22
CA SER A 8 38.91 -37.05 -2.19
C SER A 8 37.41 -37.07 -2.46
N ARG A 9 36.90 -38.22 -2.93
CA ARG A 9 35.45 -38.49 -2.94
C ARG A 9 35.01 -38.88 -1.52
N ARG A 10 33.95 -38.24 -1.00
CA ARG A 10 33.20 -38.75 0.17
C ARG A 10 31.86 -39.32 -0.26
N VAL A 11 31.50 -40.42 0.39
CA VAL A 11 30.29 -41.21 0.12
C VAL A 11 29.08 -40.55 0.80
N GLY A 12 27.93 -40.59 0.14
CA GLY A 12 26.69 -40.00 0.66
C GLY A 12 26.11 -40.78 1.84
N ALA A 13 25.53 -40.05 2.80
CA ALA A 13 24.70 -40.60 3.86
C ALA A 13 23.23 -40.29 3.54
N GLY A 14 22.44 -41.33 3.26
CA GLY A 14 20.99 -41.18 3.09
C GLY A 14 20.30 -41.05 4.44
N VAL A 15 19.47 -40.03 4.61
CA VAL A 15 18.62 -39.87 5.81
C VAL A 15 17.34 -40.69 5.60
N ALA A 16 17.15 -41.72 6.42
CA ALA A 16 15.99 -42.60 6.33
C ALA A 16 14.72 -41.91 6.88
N TRP A 17 13.64 -41.97 6.11
CA TRP A 17 12.30 -41.58 6.57
C TRP A 17 11.77 -42.60 7.59
N LEU A 18 11.45 -42.13 8.79
CA LEU A 18 10.70 -42.89 9.80
C LEU A 18 9.21 -42.64 9.62
N CYS A 19 8.53 -43.52 8.88
CA CYS A 19 7.07 -43.55 8.84
C CYS A 19 6.53 -44.04 10.19
N VAL A 20 5.91 -43.14 10.96
CA VAL A 20 5.12 -43.50 12.14
C VAL A 20 3.70 -43.87 11.70
N PRO A 21 3.20 -45.09 11.99
CA PRO A 21 1.83 -45.46 11.66
C PRO A 21 0.85 -44.77 12.63
N ILE A 22 -0.02 -43.91 12.10
CA ILE A 22 -1.16 -43.35 12.85
C ILE A 22 -2.21 -44.45 13.03
N VAL A 23 -2.57 -44.71 14.28
CA VAL A 23 -3.62 -45.69 14.63
C VAL A 23 -4.99 -45.07 14.40
N VAL A 24 -5.74 -45.62 13.45
CA VAL A 24 -7.14 -45.23 13.20
C VAL A 24 -8.05 -45.95 14.19
N PHE A 25 -8.65 -45.21 15.13
CA PHE A 25 -9.79 -45.69 15.91
C PHE A 25 -11.09 -45.17 15.26
N GLY A 26 -11.82 -46.08 14.61
CA GLY A 26 -13.21 -45.84 14.23
C GLY A 26 -14.14 -46.13 15.41
N GLY A 27 -15.07 -45.22 15.69
CA GLY A 27 -16.06 -45.38 16.73
C GLY A 27 -17.15 -44.33 16.59
N GLY A 28 -18.22 -44.66 15.86
CA GLY A 28 -19.40 -43.81 15.75
C GLY A 28 -20.54 -44.34 16.61
N CYS A 29 -21.31 -43.43 17.22
CA CYS A 29 -22.70 -43.65 17.59
C CYS A 29 -23.46 -42.32 17.59
N ALA A 30 -24.73 -42.36 17.20
CA ALA A 30 -25.61 -41.20 17.17
C ALA A 30 -26.21 -40.92 18.55
N GLY A 31 -26.57 -39.66 18.80
CA GLY A 31 -27.29 -39.23 20.01
C GLY A 31 -27.95 -37.88 19.77
N SER A 32 -29.26 -37.88 19.53
CA SER A 32 -30.09 -36.68 19.48
C SER A 32 -30.53 -36.31 20.90
N LEU A 33 -30.83 -35.02 21.15
CA LEU A 33 -32.06 -34.50 21.78
C LEU A 33 -31.88 -33.06 22.28
N ASP A 34 -33.03 -32.38 22.29
CA ASP A 34 -33.38 -31.00 22.64
C ASP A 34 -32.79 -30.44 23.95
N ASP A 35 -32.64 -29.10 24.07
CA ASP A 35 -33.65 -28.27 24.77
C ASP A 35 -33.45 -26.74 24.65
N SER A 36 -34.57 -26.09 24.37
CA SER A 36 -35.06 -24.72 24.58
C SER A 36 -34.23 -23.62 25.30
N GLY A 37 -34.41 -22.39 24.79
CA GLY A 37 -35.05 -21.32 25.58
C GLY A 37 -34.14 -20.33 26.34
N GLY A 38 -34.11 -19.07 25.91
CA GLY A 38 -33.36 -18.00 26.60
C GLY A 38 -33.50 -16.60 26.01
N GLU A 39 -34.71 -16.08 25.82
CA GLU A 39 -34.90 -14.67 25.45
C GLU A 39 -34.55 -13.73 26.61
N GLY A 40 -33.40 -13.05 26.50
CA GLY A 40 -32.96 -12.02 27.44
C GLY A 40 -33.52 -10.65 27.08
N THR A 41 -34.54 -10.18 27.80
CA THR A 41 -35.12 -8.84 27.62
C THR A 41 -34.12 -7.74 27.99
N SER A 42 -33.80 -6.84 27.05
CA SER A 42 -33.19 -5.55 27.37
C SER A 42 -33.48 -4.51 26.28
N THR A 43 -34.17 -3.43 26.63
CA THR A 43 -33.66 -2.05 26.47
C THR A 43 -34.64 -1.03 27.04
N THR A 44 -34.09 0.08 27.52
CA THR A 44 -34.79 1.25 28.07
C THR A 44 -34.45 2.49 27.26
N MET A 45 -35.32 3.51 27.34
CA MET A 45 -35.06 4.92 26.94
C MET A 45 -35.03 5.19 25.43
N ALA A 46 -35.25 6.43 24.94
CA ALA A 46 -36.08 7.54 25.43
C ALA A 46 -36.25 8.53 24.26
N THR A 47 -37.28 9.39 24.32
CA THR A 47 -37.60 10.39 23.28
C THR A 47 -36.87 11.72 23.51
N GLU A 48 -36.86 12.56 22.47
CA GLU A 48 -36.59 14.01 22.41
C GLU A 48 -35.15 14.48 22.06
N THR A 49 -34.88 15.63 21.41
CA THR A 49 -35.51 16.38 20.28
C THR A 49 -34.62 17.62 19.98
N SER A 50 -34.39 17.94 18.69
CA SER A 50 -34.00 19.28 18.13
C SER A 50 -32.64 19.93 18.49
N GLY A 51 -32.09 20.71 17.54
CA GLY A 51 -30.92 21.57 17.81
C GLY A 51 -30.15 22.19 16.63
N THR A 52 -30.81 22.83 15.66
CA THR A 52 -30.13 23.71 14.65
C THR A 52 -30.75 25.11 14.72
N PRO A 53 -29.96 26.21 14.79
CA PRO A 53 -29.52 26.98 13.62
C PRO A 53 -28.03 27.47 13.76
N GLY A 54 -27.36 28.18 12.85
CA GLY A 54 -27.65 28.79 11.54
C GLY A 54 -26.62 29.92 11.23
N SER A 55 -26.73 30.60 10.07
CA SER A 55 -25.88 31.73 9.57
C SER A 55 -24.51 31.35 8.96
N THR A 56 -24.19 31.60 7.68
CA THR A 56 -23.98 32.87 6.90
C THR A 56 -22.78 33.69 7.42
N THR A 57 -21.84 34.22 6.62
CA THR A 57 -21.93 34.97 5.34
C THR A 57 -20.66 34.90 4.46
N SER A 58 -20.75 35.41 3.22
CA SER A 58 -19.73 35.44 2.15
C SER A 58 -18.89 36.76 2.08
N MET A 59 -18.04 36.90 1.03
CA MET A 59 -17.31 38.11 0.54
C MET A 59 -15.95 38.43 1.21
N GLU A 60 -14.94 39.03 0.57
CA GLU A 60 -14.58 39.18 -0.86
C GLU A 60 -13.07 39.54 -1.02
N THR A 61 -12.54 39.23 -2.22
CA THR A 61 -11.52 39.91 -3.04
C THR A 61 -10.75 41.15 -2.52
N SER A 62 -9.41 41.18 -2.66
CA SER A 62 -8.66 42.19 -3.49
C SER A 62 -7.12 42.16 -3.33
N ALA A 63 -6.41 42.46 -4.42
CA ALA A 63 -4.94 42.61 -4.49
C ALA A 63 -4.48 44.09 -4.43
N THR A 64 -3.18 44.35 -4.24
CA THR A 64 -2.43 45.50 -4.82
C THR A 64 -0.91 45.21 -4.80
N ALA A 65 -0.14 45.81 -5.71
CA ALA A 65 1.28 45.50 -6.00
C ALA A 65 2.24 46.70 -5.80
N SER A 66 3.47 46.57 -6.35
CA SER A 66 4.55 47.58 -6.51
C SER A 66 5.62 47.59 -5.39
N GLY A 67 6.94 47.68 -5.67
CA GLY A 67 7.68 47.73 -6.94
C GLY A 67 9.03 48.47 -6.78
N ALA A 68 10.02 48.24 -7.65
CA ALA A 68 11.18 49.15 -7.86
C ALA A 68 12.03 48.81 -9.11
N THR A 69 12.49 49.84 -9.80
CA THR A 69 13.26 49.81 -11.07
C THR A 69 14.75 50.08 -10.82
N THR A 70 15.66 49.58 -11.67
CA THR A 70 16.87 50.33 -12.07
C THR A 70 17.33 49.91 -13.48
N GLN A 71 17.62 50.89 -14.34
CA GLN A 71 18.24 50.74 -15.68
C GLN A 71 19.72 51.12 -15.63
N THR A 72 20.57 50.61 -16.52
CA THR A 72 21.86 51.25 -16.91
C THR A 72 22.25 50.88 -18.34
N THR A 73 22.98 51.79 -19.00
CA THR A 73 23.28 51.89 -20.44
C THR A 73 24.80 51.80 -20.73
N THR A 74 25.35 51.63 -21.94
CA THR A 74 24.94 51.10 -23.28
C THR A 74 26.23 51.05 -24.15
N MET A 75 26.20 50.43 -25.35
CA MET A 75 27.24 50.36 -26.41
C MET A 75 28.25 49.19 -26.27
N GLY A 76 28.64 48.46 -27.32
CA GLY A 76 28.18 48.42 -28.72
C GLY A 76 29.31 48.35 -29.76
N SER A 77 29.42 47.25 -30.52
CA SER A 77 30.09 47.15 -31.85
C SER A 77 29.91 45.76 -32.48
N SER A 78 30.00 45.68 -33.81
CA SER A 78 29.54 44.55 -34.63
C SER A 78 30.65 43.91 -35.48
N ALA A 79 30.62 42.59 -35.70
CA ALA A 79 30.97 41.93 -36.98
C ALA A 79 30.71 40.41 -36.91
N GLY A 80 30.01 39.85 -37.89
CA GLY A 80 29.41 38.51 -37.82
C GLY A 80 30.27 37.30 -38.20
N SER A 81 29.68 36.12 -38.00
CA SER A 81 29.56 35.08 -39.01
C SER A 81 28.42 34.10 -38.65
N THR A 82 27.91 33.39 -39.65
CA THR A 82 26.71 32.52 -39.58
C THR A 82 26.99 31.13 -38.99
N GLY A 83 26.11 30.66 -38.11
CA GLY A 83 26.01 29.25 -37.70
C GLY A 83 24.77 29.02 -36.82
N SER A 84 23.85 28.15 -37.23
CA SER A 84 22.59 27.91 -36.51
C SER A 84 22.79 27.13 -35.21
N THR A 85 22.48 27.76 -34.07
CA THR A 85 22.04 27.11 -32.82
C THR A 85 21.19 28.12 -32.04
N GLY A 86 19.86 28.02 -32.17
CA GLY A 86 18.92 28.81 -31.36
C GLY A 86 18.43 27.99 -30.17
N GLY A 87 18.47 28.48 -28.93
CA GLY A 87 19.08 29.73 -28.51
C GLY A 87 19.19 29.81 -26.98
N SER A 88 20.42 29.78 -26.45
CA SER A 88 20.69 29.96 -25.04
C SER A 88 20.47 31.42 -24.63
N THR A 89 19.26 31.74 -24.19
CA THR A 89 19.03 32.94 -23.36
C THR A 89 19.59 32.63 -21.97
N ALA A 90 20.27 33.60 -21.36
CA ALA A 90 20.79 33.46 -20.00
C ALA A 90 19.65 33.51 -18.96
N GLY A 91 18.96 32.38 -18.80
CA GLY A 91 18.28 32.02 -17.57
C GLY A 91 19.21 31.22 -16.66
N THR A 92 18.81 31.05 -15.40
CA THR A 92 19.35 30.00 -14.51
C THR A 92 19.45 28.68 -15.29
N ALA A 93 20.50 27.88 -15.03
CA ALA A 93 20.53 26.51 -15.56
C ALA A 93 19.19 25.85 -15.20
N GLY A 94 18.46 25.38 -16.23
CA GLY A 94 17.13 24.83 -16.03
C GLY A 94 17.21 23.57 -15.19
N ALA A 95 16.14 23.29 -14.44
CA ALA A 95 16.00 22.05 -13.68
C ALA A 95 16.30 20.83 -14.56
N VAL A 96 17.07 19.87 -14.05
CA VAL A 96 17.50 18.68 -14.80
C VAL A 96 16.97 17.43 -14.13
N CYS A 97 15.74 17.04 -14.48
CA CYS A 97 15.15 15.79 -14.03
C CYS A 97 16.10 14.59 -14.22
N GLY A 98 16.16 13.72 -13.20
CA GLY A 98 17.04 12.57 -13.17
C GLY A 98 18.48 12.87 -12.75
N ASN A 99 18.72 13.95 -11.99
CA ASN A 99 20.04 14.25 -11.41
C ASN A 99 20.15 13.87 -9.92
N GLY A 100 19.04 13.52 -9.28
CA GLY A 100 18.90 13.17 -7.87
C GLY A 100 18.74 14.40 -6.94
N VAL A 101 18.36 15.56 -7.49
CA VAL A 101 18.16 16.80 -6.72
C VAL A 101 16.90 17.48 -7.20
N ILE A 102 15.88 17.54 -6.34
CA ILE A 102 14.63 18.26 -6.63
C ILE A 102 14.92 19.77 -6.79
N GLU A 103 14.80 20.25 -8.02
CA GLU A 103 15.02 21.65 -8.42
C GLU A 103 13.69 22.42 -8.61
N PRO A 104 13.71 23.78 -8.69
CA PRO A 104 12.49 24.56 -8.79
C PRO A 104 11.68 24.29 -10.08
N GLY A 105 10.59 23.55 -9.91
CA GLY A 105 9.71 23.09 -11.00
C GLY A 105 9.41 21.59 -10.94
N GLU A 106 10.18 20.84 -10.17
CA GLU A 106 10.05 19.39 -9.99
C GLU A 106 9.27 19.06 -8.70
N VAL A 107 8.58 17.91 -8.73
CA VAL A 107 7.85 17.32 -7.58
C VAL A 107 8.68 16.20 -6.94
N CYS A 108 9.53 15.55 -7.72
CA CYS A 108 10.43 14.48 -7.34
C CYS A 108 11.64 14.45 -8.29
N ASP A 109 12.72 13.78 -7.90
CA ASP A 109 13.85 13.41 -8.78
C ASP A 109 14.57 12.24 -8.09
N GLU A 110 14.60 11.06 -8.71
CA GLU A 110 15.22 9.86 -8.15
C GLU A 110 16.59 9.49 -8.74
N GLY A 111 17.15 10.36 -9.61
CA GLY A 111 18.49 10.18 -10.18
C GLY A 111 18.54 9.42 -11.51
N ASP A 112 17.38 9.18 -12.12
CA ASP A 112 17.23 8.79 -13.51
C ASP A 112 15.92 9.35 -14.10
N THR A 113 15.63 9.02 -15.36
CA THR A 113 14.45 9.49 -16.10
C THR A 113 13.67 8.31 -16.68
N ASP A 114 13.47 7.24 -15.90
CA ASP A 114 12.53 6.18 -16.25
C ASP A 114 11.15 6.40 -15.60
N ASP A 115 10.11 5.77 -16.17
CA ASP A 115 8.72 5.86 -15.69
C ASP A 115 8.35 4.70 -14.74
N LEU A 116 9.34 3.99 -14.18
CA LEU A 116 9.16 2.73 -13.44
C LEU A 116 9.55 2.85 -11.95
N GLY A 117 9.82 4.07 -11.47
CA GLY A 117 10.27 4.35 -10.12
C GLY A 117 9.22 4.96 -9.18
N CYS A 118 9.70 5.79 -8.26
CA CYS A 118 8.90 6.58 -7.31
C CYS A 118 8.56 7.99 -7.85
N CYS A 119 9.11 8.34 -9.02
CA CYS A 119 8.93 9.56 -9.79
C CYS A 119 8.56 9.20 -11.25
N ASN A 120 8.05 10.16 -12.02
CA ASN A 120 7.90 10.02 -13.46
C ASN A 120 9.11 10.59 -14.22
N ALA A 121 9.30 10.20 -15.48
CA ALA A 121 10.48 10.57 -16.27
C ALA A 121 10.64 12.08 -16.55
N ASP A 122 9.58 12.88 -16.35
CA ASP A 122 9.57 14.35 -16.48
C ASP A 122 9.63 15.08 -15.12
N CYS A 123 9.73 14.36 -13.99
CA CYS A 123 9.80 14.90 -12.63
C CYS A 123 8.61 15.78 -12.18
N THR A 124 7.47 15.67 -12.86
CA THR A 124 6.25 16.46 -12.58
C THR A 124 5.29 15.77 -11.61
N GLU A 125 5.36 14.45 -11.47
CA GLU A 125 4.43 13.65 -10.67
C GLU A 125 5.18 12.50 -9.97
N ARG A 126 4.79 12.23 -8.73
CA ARG A 126 5.28 11.08 -7.94
C ARG A 126 4.35 9.89 -8.10
N THR A 127 4.86 8.66 -7.99
CA THR A 127 3.99 7.48 -8.00
C THR A 127 3.32 7.31 -6.62
N PRO A 128 2.09 6.75 -6.54
CA PRO A 128 1.33 6.66 -5.29
C PRO A 128 2.03 5.76 -4.26
N ILE A 129 2.02 6.16 -3.00
CA ILE A 129 2.62 5.39 -1.91
C ILE A 129 1.72 4.23 -1.48
N VAL A 130 2.37 3.11 -1.20
CA VAL A 130 1.81 1.95 -0.49
C VAL A 130 2.60 1.64 0.77
N PHE A 131 1.90 1.12 1.80
CA PHE A 131 2.52 0.60 3.01
C PHE A 131 1.66 -0.50 3.66
N ILE A 132 2.24 -1.28 4.57
CA ILE A 132 1.50 -2.16 5.50
C ILE A 132 1.32 -1.46 6.83
N THR A 133 0.14 -1.52 7.45
CA THR A 133 -0.12 -0.84 8.71
C THR A 133 0.81 -1.29 9.84
N ARG A 134 1.18 -0.36 10.72
CA ARG A 134 1.76 -0.67 12.03
C ARG A 134 0.71 -1.26 12.97
N HIS A 135 -0.54 -0.80 12.85
CA HIS A 135 -1.71 -1.35 13.53
C HIS A 135 -1.82 -2.86 13.26
N ALA A 136 -2.07 -3.63 14.33
CA ALA A 136 -2.45 -5.02 14.27
C ALA A 136 -3.76 -5.19 15.03
N GLY A 137 -4.71 -5.91 14.43
CA GLY A 137 -6.06 -6.06 14.96
C GLY A 137 -6.73 -7.37 14.53
N THR A 138 -7.92 -7.57 15.10
CA THR A 138 -8.86 -8.62 14.68
C THR A 138 -9.50 -8.29 13.33
N GLY A 139 -10.32 -9.19 12.81
CA GLY A 139 -11.18 -8.93 11.65
C GLY A 139 -12.31 -7.92 11.90
N ASP A 140 -12.52 -7.47 13.15
CA ASP A 140 -13.38 -6.33 13.48
C ASP A 140 -12.57 -5.03 13.38
N ILE A 141 -12.51 -4.47 12.17
CA ILE A 141 -11.77 -3.24 11.83
C ILE A 141 -12.73 -2.04 11.72
N GLY A 142 -14.06 -2.29 11.81
CA GLY A 142 -15.09 -1.28 11.59
C GLY A 142 -15.45 -1.09 10.12
N GLY A 143 -15.31 -2.14 9.30
CA GLY A 143 -15.54 -2.09 7.87
C GLY A 143 -14.40 -1.46 7.06
N PRO A 144 -14.55 -1.38 5.71
CA PRO A 144 -13.59 -0.69 4.84
C PRO A 144 -13.32 0.75 5.29
N GLU A 145 -14.34 1.50 5.71
CA GLU A 145 -14.20 2.87 6.19
C GLU A 145 -13.36 2.98 7.48
N GLY A 146 -13.46 1.97 8.37
CA GLY A 146 -12.62 1.88 9.57
C GLY A 146 -11.16 1.58 9.23
N ALA A 147 -10.91 0.71 8.26
CA ALA A 147 -9.57 0.42 7.75
C ALA A 147 -8.96 1.64 7.02
N ASP A 148 -9.74 2.32 6.18
CA ASP A 148 -9.38 3.58 5.52
C ASP A 148 -9.00 4.65 6.55
N ALA A 149 -9.75 4.78 7.64
CA ALA A 149 -9.44 5.74 8.72
C ALA A 149 -8.09 5.45 9.39
N ILE A 150 -7.75 4.18 9.64
CA ILE A 150 -6.44 3.76 10.18
C ILE A 150 -5.31 4.07 9.18
N CYS A 151 -5.52 3.77 7.89
CA CYS A 151 -4.56 4.12 6.83
C CYS A 151 -4.27 5.63 6.80
N ASN A 152 -5.30 6.47 6.84
CA ASN A 152 -5.12 7.93 6.84
C ASN A 152 -4.48 8.45 8.14
N GLN A 153 -4.75 7.81 9.29
CA GLN A 153 -4.08 8.16 10.54
C GLN A 153 -2.57 7.87 10.48
N GLU A 154 -2.17 6.66 10.09
CA GLU A 154 -0.74 6.30 10.03
C GLU A 154 0.02 7.12 8.99
N ALA A 155 -0.60 7.41 7.84
CA ALA A 155 -0.05 8.31 6.84
C ALA A 155 0.17 9.73 7.39
N ALA A 156 -0.81 10.29 8.08
CA ALA A 156 -0.70 11.62 8.69
C ALA A 156 0.35 11.67 9.82
N GLU A 157 0.48 10.61 10.63
CA GLU A 157 1.51 10.49 11.67
C GLU A 157 2.94 10.42 11.08
N ALA A 158 3.09 9.78 9.91
CA ALA A 158 4.34 9.71 9.17
C ALA A 158 4.62 10.95 8.29
N GLY A 159 3.65 11.84 8.10
CA GLY A 159 3.76 13.01 7.21
C GLY A 159 3.68 12.66 5.73
N LEU A 160 3.08 11.52 5.37
CA LEU A 160 2.83 11.14 3.98
C LEU A 160 1.75 12.03 3.35
N PRO A 161 1.89 12.39 2.07
CA PRO A 161 0.90 13.20 1.35
C PRO A 161 -0.33 12.36 0.93
N GLY A 162 -1.39 13.05 0.51
CA GLY A 162 -2.57 12.42 -0.09
C GLY A 162 -3.59 11.88 0.91
N THR A 163 -4.46 10.99 0.42
CA THR A 163 -5.41 10.20 1.22
C THR A 163 -5.24 8.73 0.86
N PHE A 164 -5.52 7.83 1.80
CA PHE A 164 -5.25 6.40 1.67
C PHE A 164 -6.52 5.58 1.84
N ARG A 165 -6.60 4.44 1.13
CA ARG A 165 -7.61 3.41 1.34
C ARG A 165 -6.97 2.04 1.54
N ALA A 166 -7.62 1.18 2.31
CA ALA A 166 -7.17 -0.16 2.59
C ALA A 166 -7.45 -1.09 1.39
N LEU A 167 -6.51 -1.99 1.10
CA LEU A 167 -6.64 -3.01 0.05
C LEU A 167 -7.49 -4.19 0.56
N LEU A 168 -8.79 -3.97 0.74
CA LEU A 168 -9.74 -4.95 1.27
C LEU A 168 -10.84 -5.30 0.26
N GLY A 169 -11.21 -6.59 0.22
CA GLY A 169 -12.49 -7.05 -0.32
C GLY A 169 -13.51 -7.20 0.81
N ALA A 170 -14.75 -6.74 0.60
CA ALA A 170 -15.83 -6.79 1.58
C ALA A 170 -17.19 -6.89 0.87
N ASP A 171 -18.12 -7.70 1.38
CA ASP A 171 -19.49 -7.87 0.83
C ASP A 171 -19.53 -8.18 -0.69
N GLY A 172 -18.48 -8.83 -1.21
CA GLY A 172 -18.35 -9.17 -2.63
C GLY A 172 -17.94 -7.99 -3.53
N VAL A 173 -17.44 -6.89 -2.96
CA VAL A 173 -16.82 -5.77 -3.68
C VAL A 173 -15.35 -5.68 -3.30
N GLY A 174 -14.45 -5.65 -4.29
CA GLY A 174 -13.02 -5.40 -4.07
C GLY A 174 -12.49 -4.20 -4.84
N PRO A 175 -11.20 -3.87 -4.71
CA PRO A 175 -10.54 -2.75 -5.40
C PRO A 175 -10.59 -2.82 -6.94
N ASN A 176 -10.82 -4.00 -7.51
CA ASN A 176 -11.06 -4.16 -8.94
C ASN A 176 -12.48 -3.75 -9.38
N ASP A 177 -13.48 -3.95 -8.52
CA ASP A 177 -14.89 -3.69 -8.80
C ASP A 177 -15.28 -2.25 -8.46
N ASP A 178 -14.65 -1.68 -7.43
CA ASP A 178 -14.86 -0.30 -7.01
C ASP A 178 -14.19 0.70 -7.98
N ALA A 179 -15.01 1.34 -8.81
CA ALA A 179 -14.56 2.39 -9.72
C ALA A 179 -14.06 3.68 -9.02
N SER A 180 -14.31 3.84 -7.71
CA SER A 180 -13.77 4.93 -6.89
C SER A 180 -12.42 4.59 -6.25
N PHE A 181 -11.97 3.34 -6.31
CA PHE A 181 -10.61 2.98 -5.93
C PHE A 181 -9.65 3.43 -7.04
N PHE A 182 -8.70 4.30 -6.69
CA PHE A 182 -7.71 4.81 -7.62
C PHE A 182 -6.69 3.71 -7.96
N ARG A 183 -6.45 3.55 -9.25
CA ARG A 183 -5.64 2.48 -9.83
C ARG A 183 -4.61 3.10 -10.76
N SER A 184 -3.36 3.15 -10.31
CA SER A 184 -2.28 3.82 -11.01
C SER A 184 -1.95 3.12 -12.33
N GLU A 185 -1.80 3.90 -13.39
CA GLU A 185 -1.16 3.44 -14.64
C GLU A 185 0.36 3.63 -14.60
N ASN A 186 0.86 4.49 -13.71
CA ASN A 186 2.26 4.92 -13.59
C ASN A 186 2.84 4.42 -12.25
N GLY A 187 2.88 3.10 -12.05
CA GLY A 187 3.51 2.48 -10.90
C GLY A 187 2.92 2.73 -9.50
N TYR A 188 3.60 2.14 -8.52
CA TYR A 188 3.39 2.31 -7.07
C TYR A 188 4.75 2.27 -6.36
N CYS A 189 4.90 3.04 -5.28
CA CYS A 189 6.13 3.16 -4.52
C CYS A 189 5.90 2.81 -3.03
N ARG A 190 6.84 2.14 -2.37
CA ARG A 190 6.79 1.95 -0.91
C ARG A 190 7.11 3.26 -0.18
N ALA A 191 6.65 3.39 1.07
CA ALA A 191 6.98 4.53 1.93
C ALA A 191 8.50 4.70 2.25
N ASP A 192 9.36 3.74 1.87
CA ASP A 192 10.83 3.86 1.92
C ASP A 192 11.49 4.15 0.57
N TYR A 193 10.72 4.69 -0.40
CA TYR A 193 11.19 5.07 -1.75
C TYR A 193 11.75 3.90 -2.56
N VAL A 194 11.07 2.75 -2.50
CA VAL A 194 11.37 1.56 -3.30
C VAL A 194 10.17 1.25 -4.19
N ALA A 195 10.38 1.16 -5.51
CA ALA A 195 9.35 0.75 -6.47
C ALA A 195 8.69 -0.58 -6.05
N PHE A 196 7.36 -0.64 -6.15
CA PHE A 196 6.55 -1.76 -5.67
C PHE A 196 5.90 -2.56 -6.80
N ALA A 197 5.40 -1.89 -7.83
CA ALA A 197 4.85 -2.48 -9.05
C ALA A 197 4.77 -1.41 -10.15
N ASP A 198 4.77 -1.83 -11.42
CA ASP A 198 4.89 -0.91 -12.56
C ASP A 198 3.53 -0.27 -12.95
N SER A 199 2.42 -0.85 -12.49
CA SER A 199 1.05 -0.31 -12.58
C SER A 199 0.09 -1.15 -11.75
N TRP A 200 -1.18 -0.75 -11.65
CA TRP A 200 -2.25 -1.61 -11.11
C TRP A 200 -2.42 -2.88 -11.95
N VAL A 201 -2.35 -2.77 -13.29
CA VAL A 201 -2.51 -3.92 -14.19
C VAL A 201 -1.37 -4.91 -14.01
N ASP A 202 -0.14 -4.43 -13.85
CA ASP A 202 1.02 -5.26 -13.52
C ASP A 202 0.87 -5.92 -12.13
N LEU A 203 0.53 -5.13 -11.09
CA LEU A 203 0.30 -5.62 -9.74
C LEU A 203 -0.79 -6.69 -9.68
N VAL A 204 -1.87 -6.56 -10.47
CA VAL A 204 -2.92 -7.56 -10.61
C VAL A 204 -2.44 -8.79 -11.40
N LEU A 205 -1.62 -8.65 -12.44
CA LEU A 205 -1.22 -9.79 -13.29
C LEU A 205 -0.04 -10.59 -12.73
N ASN A 206 0.96 -9.90 -12.19
CA ASN A 206 2.25 -10.46 -11.78
C ASN A 206 2.43 -10.46 -10.26
N GLY A 207 1.78 -9.54 -9.54
CA GLY A 207 2.08 -9.21 -8.15
C GLY A 207 3.30 -8.28 -8.05
N PRO A 208 3.65 -7.78 -6.86
CA PRO A 208 4.63 -6.71 -6.72
C PRO A 208 6.06 -7.18 -6.98
N SER A 209 6.91 -6.30 -7.49
CA SER A 209 8.34 -6.55 -7.70
C SER A 209 9.10 -6.74 -6.38
N MET A 210 8.62 -6.11 -5.30
CA MET A 210 9.22 -6.13 -3.96
C MET A 210 8.19 -6.41 -2.85
N PRO A 211 8.56 -7.10 -1.75
CA PRO A 211 7.64 -7.40 -0.65
C PRO A 211 7.13 -6.14 0.08
N LEU A 212 5.87 -6.11 0.52
CA LEU A 212 5.27 -4.97 1.25
C LEU A 212 5.42 -5.12 2.78
N VAL A 213 6.66 -5.06 3.26
CA VAL A 213 7.01 -5.15 4.70
C VAL A 213 7.19 -3.79 5.39
N VAL A 214 7.03 -2.68 4.68
CA VAL A 214 7.32 -1.32 5.16
C VAL A 214 6.04 -0.59 5.57
N LYS A 215 6.10 0.06 6.73
CA LYS A 215 5.01 0.87 7.31
C LYS A 215 5.10 2.32 6.86
N ALA A 216 4.08 3.12 7.17
CA ALA A 216 4.02 4.54 6.78
C ALA A 216 5.27 5.34 7.16
N ASP A 217 5.93 5.01 8.28
CA ASP A 217 7.15 5.66 8.78
C ASP A 217 8.45 5.26 8.05
N GLY A 218 8.35 4.50 6.96
CA GLY A 218 9.49 3.96 6.21
C GLY A 218 10.24 2.83 6.91
N THR A 219 9.88 2.44 8.13
CA THR A 219 10.51 1.32 8.82
C THR A 219 9.87 -0.01 8.41
N ALA A 220 10.67 -1.08 8.38
CA ALA A 220 10.19 -2.42 8.01
C ALA A 220 9.79 -3.27 9.23
N PHE A 221 9.00 -4.31 8.99
CA PHE A 221 9.00 -5.52 9.83
C PHE A 221 10.26 -6.36 9.56
N LEU A 222 10.75 -7.09 10.56
CA LEU A 222 11.97 -7.87 10.42
C LEU A 222 11.67 -9.27 9.88
N VAL A 223 12.65 -9.88 9.22
CA VAL A 223 12.58 -11.27 8.79
C VAL A 223 12.55 -12.17 10.03
N GLY A 224 11.43 -12.85 10.24
CA GLY A 224 11.19 -13.71 11.41
C GLY A 224 10.04 -13.22 12.30
N ASP A 225 9.57 -11.98 12.14
CA ASP A 225 8.29 -11.56 12.71
C ASP A 225 7.15 -12.33 12.03
N THR A 226 6.10 -12.68 12.78
CA THR A 226 4.92 -13.37 12.24
C THR A 226 3.88 -12.34 11.83
N VAL A 227 4.02 -11.82 10.61
CA VAL A 227 3.16 -10.76 10.05
C VAL A 227 2.32 -11.33 8.92
N PHE A 228 1.03 -11.00 8.92
CA PHE A 228 0.09 -11.26 7.83
C PHE A 228 -0.81 -10.03 7.66
N ALA A 229 -1.32 -9.83 6.45
CA ALA A 229 -2.27 -8.77 6.15
C ALA A 229 -3.67 -9.36 5.97
N TRP A 230 -4.69 -8.80 6.62
CA TRP A 230 -6.08 -8.97 6.22
C TRP A 230 -6.28 -8.38 4.82
N THR A 231 -6.95 -9.13 3.96
CA THR A 231 -7.25 -8.68 2.58
C THR A 231 -8.67 -9.07 2.17
N GLY A 232 -9.11 -10.30 2.45
CA GLY A 232 -10.36 -10.84 1.88
C GLY A 232 -10.34 -10.95 0.36
N LEU A 233 -9.15 -10.85 -0.25
CA LEU A 233 -8.91 -10.89 -1.69
C LEU A 233 -8.18 -12.17 -2.06
N ASP A 234 -8.51 -12.73 -3.23
CA ASP A 234 -7.71 -13.78 -3.83
C ASP A 234 -6.44 -13.22 -4.53
N LYS A 235 -5.62 -14.13 -5.05
CA LYS A 235 -4.38 -13.79 -5.77
C LYS A 235 -4.58 -12.92 -7.02
N ASP A 236 -5.79 -12.81 -7.55
CA ASP A 236 -6.16 -12.01 -8.72
C ASP A 236 -6.94 -10.73 -8.31
N MET A 237 -6.85 -10.35 -7.03
CA MET A 237 -7.52 -9.21 -6.41
C MET A 237 -9.05 -9.24 -6.59
N GLN A 238 -9.66 -10.42 -6.59
CA GLN A 238 -11.12 -10.56 -6.54
C GLN A 238 -11.57 -10.71 -5.08
N PRO A 239 -12.70 -10.09 -4.67
CA PRO A 239 -13.26 -10.26 -3.33
C PRO A 239 -13.70 -11.71 -3.09
N THR A 240 -13.39 -12.21 -1.90
CA THR A 240 -13.77 -13.54 -1.43
C THR A 240 -14.94 -13.46 -0.43
N LEU A 241 -15.42 -14.62 0.04
CA LEU A 241 -16.38 -14.71 1.16
C LEU A 241 -15.69 -14.79 2.53
N ASN A 242 -14.35 -14.77 2.57
CA ASN A 242 -13.57 -14.76 3.81
C ASN A 242 -13.19 -13.30 4.11
N ASP A 243 -14.16 -12.50 4.55
CA ASP A 243 -14.00 -11.06 4.80
C ASP A 243 -14.33 -10.65 6.24
N CYS A 244 -14.41 -11.61 7.17
CA CYS A 244 -14.80 -11.35 8.56
C CYS A 244 -16.13 -10.62 8.73
N ASN A 245 -17.13 -10.93 7.89
CA ASN A 245 -18.42 -10.23 7.83
C ASN A 245 -18.20 -8.76 7.48
N ALA A 246 -17.65 -8.52 6.29
CA ALA A 246 -17.26 -7.19 5.80
C ALA A 246 -16.41 -6.38 6.80
N TRP A 247 -15.49 -7.04 7.50
CA TRP A 247 -14.57 -6.49 8.50
C TRP A 247 -15.24 -5.85 9.74
N THR A 248 -16.38 -6.41 10.15
CA THR A 248 -17.17 -5.97 11.33
C THR A 248 -17.30 -7.04 12.42
N SER A 249 -16.48 -8.09 12.38
CA SER A 249 -16.57 -9.18 13.35
C SER A 249 -15.23 -9.81 13.69
N ALA A 250 -15.03 -10.08 14.99
CA ALA A 250 -13.91 -10.81 15.55
C ALA A 250 -14.30 -12.25 15.95
N ASP A 251 -15.41 -12.80 15.42
CA ASP A 251 -15.88 -14.14 15.76
C ASP A 251 -14.86 -15.23 15.36
N GLU A 252 -14.58 -16.15 16.28
CA GLU A 252 -13.71 -17.33 16.08
C GLU A 252 -14.21 -18.28 14.98
N ALA A 253 -15.53 -18.28 14.73
CA ALA A 253 -16.18 -19.10 13.71
C ALA A 253 -16.02 -18.53 12.29
N LEU A 254 -15.80 -17.22 12.17
CA LEU A 254 -15.60 -16.54 10.89
C LEU A 254 -14.13 -16.56 10.46
N LYS A 255 -13.93 -16.25 9.17
CA LYS A 255 -12.64 -16.28 8.49
C LYS A 255 -12.40 -15.02 7.67
N GLY A 256 -11.15 -14.57 7.66
CA GLY A 256 -10.63 -13.53 6.78
C GLY A 256 -9.53 -14.12 5.90
N GLU A 257 -9.55 -13.85 4.59
CA GLU A 257 -8.43 -14.17 3.69
C GLU A 257 -7.27 -13.22 3.96
N THR A 258 -6.05 -13.72 3.78
CA THR A 258 -4.85 -13.00 4.20
C THR A 258 -3.74 -13.00 3.16
N GLY A 259 -3.04 -11.87 3.02
CA GLY A 259 -1.82 -11.75 2.24
C GLY A 259 -0.53 -11.97 3.05
N ASN A 260 0.57 -12.25 2.34
CA ASN A 260 1.92 -12.34 2.90
C ASN A 260 2.75 -11.09 2.56
N PRO A 261 3.06 -10.22 3.54
CA PRO A 261 3.87 -9.04 3.29
C PRO A 261 5.32 -9.38 2.90
N TYR A 262 5.82 -10.58 3.21
CA TYR A 262 7.19 -11.02 2.91
C TYR A 262 7.36 -11.62 1.50
N GLN A 263 6.29 -11.71 0.70
CA GLN A 263 6.35 -12.26 -0.65
C GLN A 263 6.32 -11.16 -1.70
N ALA A 264 7.03 -11.40 -2.80
CA ALA A 264 6.92 -10.66 -4.05
C ALA A 264 6.23 -11.55 -5.10
N GLY A 265 5.71 -10.94 -6.16
CA GLY A 265 4.87 -11.60 -7.16
C GLY A 265 3.57 -12.14 -6.56
N LYS A 266 2.84 -12.95 -7.33
CA LYS A 266 1.52 -13.50 -6.97
C LYS A 266 1.39 -14.11 -5.57
N SER A 267 2.46 -14.67 -4.99
CA SER A 267 2.44 -15.27 -3.65
C SER A 267 2.22 -14.28 -2.49
N TRP A 268 2.20 -12.97 -2.74
CA TRP A 268 1.79 -11.97 -1.75
C TRP A 268 0.30 -12.00 -1.40
N LEU A 269 -0.55 -12.53 -2.28
CA LEU A 269 -1.98 -12.77 -2.05
C LEU A 269 -2.38 -14.24 -2.23
N ASP A 270 -1.52 -15.11 -2.79
CA ASP A 270 -1.74 -16.56 -2.91
C ASP A 270 -1.38 -17.32 -1.61
N ILE A 271 -1.79 -16.81 -0.45
CA ILE A 271 -1.84 -17.60 0.79
C ILE A 271 -3.22 -18.25 0.86
N LEU A 272 -3.26 -19.57 0.62
CA LEU A 272 -4.47 -20.39 0.73
C LEU A 272 -4.80 -20.74 2.19
N ALA A 273 -4.86 -19.73 3.08
CA ALA A 273 -4.99 -19.95 4.52
C ALA A 273 -5.76 -18.82 5.25
N ALA A 274 -7.06 -18.72 4.97
CA ALA A 274 -7.96 -17.86 5.71
C ALA A 274 -7.87 -18.08 7.24
N THR A 275 -7.62 -16.98 7.96
CA THR A 275 -7.33 -16.95 9.39
C THR A 275 -8.60 -16.65 10.19
N LYS A 276 -8.68 -17.10 11.46
CA LYS A 276 -9.82 -16.76 12.35
C LYS A 276 -9.89 -15.25 12.55
N CYS A 277 -11.08 -14.65 12.45
CA CYS A 277 -11.25 -13.22 12.65
C CYS A 277 -10.91 -12.76 14.09
N SER A 278 -10.93 -13.67 15.07
CA SER A 278 -10.44 -13.43 16.44
C SER A 278 -8.92 -13.26 16.56
N ASN A 279 -8.13 -13.48 15.50
CA ASN A 279 -6.68 -13.29 15.53
C ASN A 279 -6.32 -11.80 15.50
N ALA A 280 -5.91 -11.25 16.64
CA ALA A 280 -5.54 -9.85 16.80
C ALA A 280 -4.18 -9.44 16.18
N GLY A 281 -3.49 -10.34 15.46
CA GLY A 281 -2.20 -10.09 14.83
C GLY A 281 -2.26 -9.63 13.37
N GLY A 282 -3.45 -9.30 12.85
CA GLY A 282 -3.62 -8.98 11.43
C GLY A 282 -3.41 -7.51 11.14
N HIS A 283 -2.51 -7.23 10.20
CA HIS A 283 -2.27 -5.91 9.62
C HIS A 283 -3.14 -5.75 8.37
N PHE A 284 -2.97 -4.69 7.58
CA PHE A 284 -3.52 -4.58 6.22
C PHE A 284 -2.71 -3.60 5.38
N TYR A 285 -2.90 -3.62 4.07
CA TYR A 285 -2.18 -2.74 3.14
C TYR A 285 -2.96 -1.47 2.88
N CYS A 286 -2.28 -0.33 2.85
CA CYS A 286 -2.81 0.99 2.57
C CYS A 286 -2.24 1.51 1.25
N PHE A 287 -3.10 2.02 0.38
CA PHE A 287 -2.77 2.55 -0.95
C PHE A 287 -3.20 4.01 -1.04
N GLU A 288 -2.31 4.90 -1.48
CA GLU A 288 -2.66 6.30 -1.76
C GLU A 288 -3.69 6.38 -2.91
N GLN A 289 -4.67 7.26 -2.77
CA GLN A 289 -5.82 7.39 -3.67
C GLN A 289 -5.95 8.78 -4.29
N SER A 290 -5.23 9.75 -3.74
CA SER A 290 -5.16 11.11 -4.28
C SER A 290 -3.71 11.58 -4.19
N VAL A 291 -2.97 11.43 -5.28
CA VAL A 291 -1.63 12.01 -5.42
C VAL A 291 -1.80 13.53 -5.58
N PRO A 292 -1.21 14.36 -4.69
CA PRO A 292 -1.31 15.81 -4.74
C PRO A 292 -0.19 16.50 -5.54
#